data_AF-A0AA43JP43-F1
#
_entry.id   AF-A0AA43JP43-F1
#
_cell.length_a   1.000
_cell.length_b   1.000
_cell.length_c   1.000
_cell.angle_alpha   90.00
_cell.angle_beta   90.00
_cell.angle_gamma   90.00
#
_symmetry.space_group_name_H-M   'P 1'
#
loop_
_entity.id
_entity.type
_entity.pdbx_description
1 polymer ?
#
loop_
_entity_poly.entity_id
_entity_poly.type
_entity_poly.pdbx_seq_one_letter_code
_entity_poly.pdbx_strand_id
1 'polypeptide(L)'
;MAAFEFPADDLMIAYGVTLAELFENAAYGVVAHVGAGDAVSPHYDVAVMAIGDTPEELLDDWLRQLRVRGSEAGLSLTSFAVDRLEEGGGFRALRQ
;
A
#
# COMPACT_ATOMS: atom_id res chain seq x y z
N MET A 1 -9.16 0.77 -16.84
CA MET A 1 -7.74 1.13 -16.64
C MET A 1 -7.75 2.44 -15.86
N ALA A 2 -7.28 2.42 -14.62
CA ALA A 2 -7.12 3.59 -13.79
C ALA A 2 -5.63 3.89 -13.63
N ALA A 3 -5.29 5.15 -13.42
CA ALA A 3 -3.94 5.64 -13.17
C ALA A 3 -4.04 6.70 -12.08
N PHE A 4 -3.16 6.63 -11.09
CA PHE A 4 -3.12 7.55 -9.95
C PHE A 4 -1.81 8.33 -9.99
N GLU A 5 -1.88 9.60 -9.63
CA GLU A 5 -0.75 10.50 -9.48
C GLU A 5 -0.43 10.64 -7.99
N PHE A 6 0.79 10.28 -7.59
CA PHE A 6 1.21 10.29 -6.20
C PHE A 6 2.16 11.46 -5.91
N PRO A 7 1.95 12.27 -4.85
CA PRO A 7 2.84 13.38 -4.50
C PRO A 7 4.08 12.87 -3.74
N ALA A 8 4.95 12.17 -4.45
CA ALA A 8 6.38 12.25 -4.21
C ALA A 8 6.98 13.32 -5.15
N ASP A 9 8.23 13.73 -4.94
CA ASP A 9 8.91 14.62 -5.89
C ASP A 9 9.13 13.97 -7.27
N ASP A 10 8.87 12.65 -7.39
CA ASP A 10 8.76 11.89 -8.63
C ASP A 10 7.32 11.39 -8.88
N LEU A 11 6.83 11.56 -10.11
CA LEU A 11 5.54 11.01 -10.55
C LEU A 11 5.59 9.48 -10.67
N MET A 12 4.91 8.78 -9.76
CA MET A 12 4.70 7.33 -9.84
C MET A 12 3.33 7.01 -10.43
N ILE A 13 3.28 6.13 -11.44
CA ILE A 13 2.04 5.63 -12.04
C ILE A 13 1.90 4.12 -11.74
N ALA A 14 0.90 3.76 -10.95
CA ALA A 14 0.53 2.37 -10.68
C ALA A 14 -0.64 1.92 -11.59
N TYR A 15 -0.65 0.61 -11.91
CA TYR A 15 -1.69 -0.03 -12.72
C TYR A 15 -2.23 -1.27 -11.99
N GLY A 16 -3.49 -1.61 -12.25
CA GLY A 16 -4.10 -2.86 -11.79
C GLY A 16 -5.37 -3.16 -12.58
N VAL A 17 -5.74 -4.45 -12.64
CA VAL A 17 -7.04 -4.92 -13.16
C VAL A 17 -8.14 -4.64 -12.13
N THR A 18 -7.80 -4.68 -10.84
CA THR A 18 -8.68 -4.29 -9.72
C THR A 18 -8.12 -3.11 -8.94
N LEU A 19 -8.96 -2.46 -8.12
CA LEU A 19 -8.51 -1.38 -7.23
C LEU A 19 -7.54 -1.91 -6.15
N ALA A 20 -7.74 -3.15 -5.68
CA ALA A 20 -6.84 -3.84 -4.76
C ALA A 20 -5.43 -4.01 -5.36
N GLU A 21 -5.34 -4.56 -6.56
CA GLU A 21 -4.09 -4.74 -7.29
C GLU A 21 -3.40 -3.39 -7.60
N LEU A 22 -4.18 -2.36 -7.91
CA LEU A 22 -3.63 -1.01 -8.12
C LEU A 22 -3.00 -0.46 -6.83
N PHE A 23 -3.64 -0.66 -5.68
CA PHE A 23 -3.10 -0.27 -4.38
C PHE A 23 -1.81 -1.05 -4.08
N GLU A 24 -1.85 -2.38 -4.17
CA GLU A 24 -0.68 -3.26 -4.00
C GLU A 24 0.52 -2.82 -4.84
N ASN A 25 0.29 -2.52 -6.13
CA ASN A 25 1.33 -2.05 -7.05
C ASN A 25 1.81 -0.63 -6.74
N ALA A 26 0.95 0.26 -6.22
CA ALA A 26 1.36 1.58 -5.75
C ALA A 26 2.25 1.49 -4.49
N ALA A 27 1.89 0.65 -3.50
CA ALA A 27 2.74 0.42 -2.34
C ALA A 27 4.09 -0.21 -2.70
N TYR A 28 4.08 -1.18 -3.63
CA TYR A 28 5.31 -1.75 -4.18
C TYR A 28 6.18 -0.68 -4.84
N GLY A 29 5.62 0.19 -5.68
CA GLY A 29 6.35 1.28 -6.31
C GLY A 29 6.98 2.26 -5.32
N VAL A 30 6.24 2.67 -4.27
CA VAL A 30 6.76 3.53 -3.20
C VAL A 30 7.95 2.89 -2.47
N VAL A 31 7.89 1.59 -2.17
CA VAL A 31 8.97 0.88 -1.47
C VAL A 31 10.16 0.55 -2.38
N ALA A 32 9.90 0.19 -3.63
CA ALA A 32 10.95 -0.06 -4.63
C ALA A 32 11.78 1.21 -4.87
N HIS A 33 11.13 2.38 -4.95
CA HIS A 33 11.81 3.67 -5.03
C HIS A 33 12.69 3.97 -3.81
N VAL A 34 12.27 3.57 -2.60
CA VAL A 34 13.06 3.73 -1.36
C VAL A 34 14.16 2.64 -1.21
N GLY A 35 14.26 1.70 -2.16
CA GLY A 35 15.40 0.77 -2.29
C GLY A 35 15.38 -0.46 -1.39
N ALA A 36 14.24 -0.82 -0.79
CA ALA A 36 14.13 -1.94 0.16
C ALA A 36 13.62 -3.26 -0.46
N GLY A 37 13.19 -3.27 -1.72
CA GLY A 37 12.33 -4.33 -2.29
C GLY A 37 12.92 -5.75 -2.39
N ASP A 38 14.19 -5.90 -2.78
CA ASP A 38 14.66 -7.16 -3.37
C ASP A 38 15.52 -8.05 -2.44
N ALA A 39 15.84 -7.59 -1.23
CA ALA A 39 16.86 -8.25 -0.37
C ALA A 39 16.34 -8.75 0.99
N VAL A 40 15.06 -8.53 1.33
CA VAL A 40 14.50 -8.87 2.66
C VAL A 40 13.46 -9.97 2.54
N SER A 41 13.71 -11.11 3.19
CA SER A 41 12.71 -12.17 3.33
C SER A 41 11.62 -11.72 4.32
N PRO A 42 10.32 -11.82 3.99
CA PRO A 42 9.26 -11.48 4.92
C PRO A 42 9.24 -12.45 6.11
N HIS A 43 9.26 -11.90 7.32
CA HIS A 43 9.26 -12.66 8.57
C HIS A 43 8.12 -12.28 9.53
N TYR A 44 7.41 -11.17 9.26
CA TYR A 44 6.37 -10.62 10.11
C TYR A 44 5.28 -9.96 9.25
N ASP A 45 4.03 -10.27 9.55
CA ASP A 45 2.87 -9.61 8.94
C ASP A 45 2.44 -8.41 9.79
N VAL A 46 2.03 -7.32 9.12
CA VAL A 46 1.51 -6.11 9.78
C VAL A 46 0.18 -5.72 9.15
N ALA A 47 -0.86 -5.71 9.98
CA ALA A 47 -2.19 -5.34 9.54
C ALA A 47 -2.40 -3.83 9.61
N VAL A 48 -2.91 -3.25 8.52
CA VAL A 48 -3.34 -1.86 8.42
C VAL A 48 -4.82 -1.79 8.08
N MET A 49 -5.47 -0.73 8.55
CA MET A 49 -6.84 -0.38 8.22
C MET A 49 -6.85 1.05 7.73
N ALA A 50 -7.37 1.27 6.52
CA ALA A 50 -7.47 2.56 5.88
C ALA A 50 -8.93 2.99 5.74
N ILE A 51 -9.17 4.31 5.76
CA ILE A 51 -10.49 4.95 5.64
C ILE A 51 -10.35 6.18 4.71
N GLY A 52 -11.32 6.38 3.84
CA GLY A 52 -11.40 7.49 2.90
C GLY A 52 -12.73 7.43 2.12
N ASP A 53 -13.22 8.58 1.68
CA ASP A 53 -14.51 8.70 0.97
C ASP A 53 -14.34 8.54 -0.55
N THR A 54 -13.10 8.65 -1.04
CA THR A 54 -12.69 8.47 -2.44
C THR A 54 -11.54 7.46 -2.56
N PRO A 55 -11.39 6.75 -3.70
CA PRO A 55 -10.25 5.85 -3.94
C PRO A 55 -8.87 6.50 -3.74
N GLU A 56 -8.76 7.80 -4.02
CA GLU A 56 -7.55 8.61 -3.88
C GLU A 56 -7.16 8.81 -2.41
N GLU A 57 -8.10 9.28 -1.57
CA GLU A 57 -7.90 9.45 -0.12
C GLU A 57 -7.61 8.12 0.56
N LEU A 58 -8.26 7.05 0.08
CA LEU A 58 -8.17 5.69 0.58
C LEU A 58 -6.79 5.08 0.29
N LEU A 59 -6.21 5.38 -0.87
CA LEU A 59 -4.83 5.02 -1.22
C LEU A 59 -3.82 5.80 -0.38
N ASP A 60 -4.01 7.11 -0.19
CA ASP A 60 -3.13 7.94 0.64
C ASP A 60 -3.13 7.47 2.10
N ASP A 61 -4.30 7.28 2.72
CA ASP A 61 -4.38 6.77 4.09
C ASP A 61 -3.76 5.38 4.20
N TRP A 62 -4.04 4.46 3.27
CA TRP A 62 -3.43 3.13 3.31
C TRP A 62 -1.90 3.16 3.23
N LEU A 63 -1.33 3.96 2.32
CA LEU A 63 0.12 4.17 2.21
C LEU A 63 0.71 4.92 3.41
N ARG A 64 -0.07 5.77 4.08
CA ARG A 64 0.30 6.41 5.36
C ARG A 64 0.33 5.40 6.50
N GLN A 65 -0.70 4.57 6.64
CA GLN A 65 -0.80 3.53 7.67
C GLN A 65 0.32 2.48 7.52
N LEU A 66 0.64 2.06 6.28
CA LEU A 66 1.77 1.18 6.00
C LEU A 66 3.10 1.79 6.49
N ARG A 67 3.36 3.07 6.16
CA ARG A 67 4.57 3.78 6.61
C ARG A 67 4.64 3.93 8.13
N VAL A 68 3.53 4.28 8.78
CA VAL A 68 3.44 4.37 10.25
C VAL A 68 3.70 3.00 10.89
N ARG A 69 3.02 1.93 10.46
CA ARG A 69 3.18 0.59 11.06
C ARG A 69 4.55 -0.03 10.81
N GLY A 70 5.13 0.16 9.62
CA GLY A 70 6.52 -0.22 9.35
C GLY A 70 7.49 0.48 10.30
N SER A 71 7.33 1.80 10.48
CA SER A 71 8.17 2.60 11.39
C SER A 71 7.98 2.23 12.87
N GLU A 72 6.75 2.02 13.34
CA GLU A 72 6.45 1.63 14.73
C GLU A 72 7.00 0.24 15.08
N ALA A 73 6.92 -0.71 14.14
CA ALA A 73 7.41 -2.07 14.32
C ALA A 73 8.92 -2.21 14.06
N GLY A 74 9.59 -1.18 13.53
CA GLY A 74 10.98 -1.26 13.08
C GLY A 74 11.19 -2.17 11.87
N LEU A 75 10.16 -2.32 11.02
CA LEU A 75 10.13 -3.25 9.88
C LEU A 75 10.27 -2.50 8.56
N SER A 76 11.05 -3.10 7.64
CA SER A 76 10.97 -2.78 6.21
C SER A 76 9.88 -3.63 5.58
N LEU A 77 8.83 -3.00 5.06
CA LEU A 77 7.75 -3.69 4.36
C LEU A 77 8.18 -4.00 2.93
N THR A 78 8.01 -5.24 2.45
CA THR A 78 8.44 -5.65 1.10
C THR A 78 7.35 -6.29 0.24
N SER A 79 6.25 -6.73 0.85
CA SER A 79 5.10 -7.32 0.15
C SER A 79 3.80 -6.71 0.63
N PHE A 80 2.87 -6.47 -0.29
CA PHE A 80 1.57 -5.86 -0.03
C PHE A 80 0.46 -6.77 -0.54
N ALA A 81 -0.64 -6.81 0.19
CA ALA A 81 -1.87 -7.50 -0.18
C ALA A 81 -3.06 -6.67 0.32
N VAL A 82 -4.12 -6.60 -0.46
CA VAL A 82 -5.39 -5.96 -0.09
C VAL A 82 -6.45 -7.06 0.03
N ASP A 83 -6.81 -7.39 1.27
CA ASP A 83 -7.60 -8.57 1.61
C ASP A 83 -9.12 -8.30 1.49
N ARG A 84 -9.54 -7.05 1.73
CA ARG A 84 -10.91 -6.59 1.52
C ARG A 84 -11.00 -5.11 1.17
N LEU A 85 -11.86 -4.83 0.20
CA LEU A 85 -12.43 -3.53 -0.15
C LEU A 85 -13.89 -3.49 0.31
N GLU A 86 -14.26 -2.54 1.18
CA GLU A 86 -15.66 -2.23 1.49
C GLU A 86 -15.98 -0.79 1.04
N GLU A 87 -17.06 -0.62 0.28
CA GLU A 87 -17.61 0.70 -0.08
C GLU A 87 -18.17 1.35 1.19
N GLY A 88 -17.42 2.28 1.80
CA GLY A 88 -17.77 2.90 3.09
C GLY A 88 -16.63 3.03 4.10
N GLY A 89 -15.39 2.66 3.75
CA GLY A 89 -14.19 2.98 4.52
C GLY A 89 -13.81 1.94 5.58
N GLY A 90 -12.97 0.99 5.18
CA GLY A 90 -12.35 0.03 6.10
C GLY A 90 -11.62 -1.10 5.38
N PHE A 91 -10.29 -1.12 5.49
CA PHE A 91 -9.44 -2.16 4.88
C PHE A 91 -8.90 -3.15 5.91
N ARG A 92 -8.49 -4.32 5.41
CA ARG A 92 -7.69 -5.28 6.17
C ARG A 92 -6.68 -5.98 5.24
N ALA A 93 -5.60 -6.48 5.85
CA ALA A 93 -4.57 -7.38 5.34
C ALA A 93 -3.80 -7.92 6.57
N LEU A 94 -3.29 -9.16 6.68
CA LEU A 94 -3.62 -10.43 6.03
C LEU A 94 -3.14 -10.68 4.59
N ARG A 95 -2.41 -11.80 4.46
CA ARG A 95 -2.50 -12.85 3.42
C ARG A 95 -2.29 -14.21 4.12
N GLN A 96 -2.59 -15.32 3.44
CA GLN A 96 -2.30 -16.69 3.89
C GLN A 96 -0.92 -17.17 3.42
#